data_AF-U4QWF3-F1
#
_entry.id   AF-U4QWF3-F1
#
_cell.length_a   1.000
_cell.length_b   1.000
_cell.length_c   1.000
_cell.angle_alpha   90.00
_cell.angle_beta   90.00
_cell.angle_gamma   90.00
#
_symmetry.space_group_name_H-M   'P 1'
#
loop_
_entity.id
_entity.type
_entity.pdbx_description
1 polymer ?
#
loop_
_entity_poly.entity_id
_entity_poly.type
_entity_poly.pdbx_seq_one_letter_code
_entity_poly.pdbx_strand_id
1 'polypeptide(L)' 'MLTIYSWVIIIRALLSWVAPDPYNPVVRILHQVTEPVLAPIRKLVPPEKLAGMDISPLIAIFLIQVLQHFLY' A
#
# COMPACT_ATOMS: atom_id res chain seq x y z
N MET A 1 -21.07 14.27 18.27
CA MET A 1 -19.67 14.55 18.69
C MET A 1 -18.72 13.39 18.41
N LEU A 2 -19.00 12.15 18.85
CA LEU A 2 -18.14 10.98 18.58
C LEU A 2 -18.02 10.59 17.08
N THR A 3 -19.08 10.76 16.29
CA THR A 3 -19.07 10.47 14.83
C THR A 3 -18.21 11.47 14.05
N ILE A 4 -18.27 12.77 14.36
CA ILE A 4 -17.43 13.80 13.74
C ILE A 4 -15.94 13.54 14.02
N TYR A 5 -15.60 13.05 15.21
CA TYR A 5 -14.24 12.67 15.60
C TYR A 5 -13.73 11.41 14.87
N SER A 6 -14.62 10.47 14.55
CA SER A 6 -14.27 9.26 13.78
C SER A 6 -13.93 9.59 12.32
N TRP A 7 -14.64 10.54 11.72
CA TRP A 7 -14.39 11.00 10.35
C TRP A 7 -13.08 11.80 10.21
N VAL A 8 -12.66 12.56 11.23
CA VAL A 8 -11.36 13.27 11.23
C VAL A 8 -10.16 12.32 11.35
N ILE A 9 -10.33 11.17 12.00
CA ILE A 9 -9.26 10.17 12.19
C ILE A 9 -9.04 9.34 10.92
N ILE A 10 -10.09 9.04 10.16
CA ILE A 10 -9.99 8.45 8.81
C ILE A 10 -9.34 9.45 7.84
N ILE A 11 -9.66 10.74 7.99
CA ILE A 11 -9.00 11.85 7.27
C ILE A 11 -7.49 11.93 7.57
N ARG A 12 -7.01 11.50 8.75
CA ARG A 12 -5.58 11.36 9.07
C ARG A 12 -4.97 10.03 8.60
N ALA A 13 -5.74 8.94 8.67
CA ALA A 13 -5.29 7.58 8.34
C ALA A 13 -4.91 7.40 6.87
N LEU A 14 -5.42 8.28 6.01
CA LEU A 14 -5.12 8.34 4.58
C LEU A 14 -4.06 9.39 4.22
N LEU A 15 -3.87 10.43 5.05
CA LEU A 15 -2.80 11.44 4.89
C LEU A 15 -1.39 10.86 5.06
N SER A 16 -1.28 9.64 5.57
CA SER A 16 -0.03 8.94 5.84
C SER A 16 -0.01 7.57 5.17
N TRP A 17 -0.54 7.42 3.97
CA TRP A 17 -0.47 6.16 3.24
C TRP A 17 0.74 6.13 2.30
N VAL A 18 2.01 6.02 2.70
CA VAL A 18 2.74 6.02 3.98
C VAL A 18 4.06 6.63 3.60
N ALA A 19 4.20 7.96 3.60
CA ALA A 19 5.39 8.65 3.11
C ALA A 19 6.52 8.62 4.17
N PRO A 20 7.41 7.61 4.16
CA PRO A 20 8.44 7.48 5.18
C PRO A 20 9.65 8.29 4.70
N ASP A 21 10.56 8.67 5.59
CA ASP A 21 11.80 9.32 5.15
C ASP A 21 12.54 8.40 4.16
N PRO A 22 12.70 8.78 2.87
CA PRO A 22 13.36 7.94 1.87
C PRO A 22 14.85 7.73 2.16
N TYR A 23 15.46 8.54 3.02
CA TYR A 23 16.84 8.38 3.46
C TYR A 23 16.99 7.33 4.57
N ASN A 24 15.89 6.87 5.17
CA ASN A 24 15.94 5.81 6.17
C ASN A 24 16.37 4.49 5.50
N PRO A 25 17.47 3.85 5.95
CA PRO A 25 17.98 2.62 5.34
C PRO A 25 16.96 1.47 5.36
N VAL A 26 16.10 1.41 6.37
CA VAL A 26 15.04 0.39 6.47
C VAL A 26 14.01 0.56 5.36
N VAL A 27 13.60 1.80 5.09
CA VAL A 27 12.63 2.13 4.03
C VAL A 27 13.18 1.73 2.66
N ARG A 28 14.48 1.93 2.43
CA ARG A 28 15.15 1.52 1.17
C ARG A 28 15.20 0.00 1.02
N ILE A 29 15.54 -0.73 2.08
CA ILE A 29 15.57 -2.20 2.04
C ILE A 29 14.16 -2.75 1.76
N LEU A 30 13.14 -2.23 2.47
CA LEU A 30 11.76 -2.63 2.23
C LEU A 30 11.36 -2.39 0.78
N HIS A 31 11.62 -1.19 0.26
CA HIS A 31 11.35 -0.87 -1.13
C HIS A 31 12.06 -1.84 -2.08
N GLN A 32 13.36 -2.11 -1.91
CA GLN A 32 14.12 -3.03 -2.76
C GLN A 32 13.57 -4.46 -2.76
N VAL A 33 13.12 -4.96 -1.62
CA VAL A 33 12.58 -6.32 -1.50
C VAL A 33 11.17 -6.41 -2.06
N THR A 34 10.33 -5.39 -1.86
CA THR A 34 8.93 -5.41 -2.32
C THR A 34 8.79 -5.03 -3.79
N GLU A 35 9.71 -4.23 -4.35
CA GLU A 35 9.58 -3.68 -5.70
C GLU A 35 9.47 -4.73 -6.81
N PRO A 36 10.20 -5.87 -6.81
CA PRO A 36 10.01 -6.91 -7.82
C PRO A 36 8.57 -7.46 -7.89
N VAL A 37 7.82 -7.42 -6.78
CA VAL A 37 6.42 -7.86 -6.71
C VAL A 37 5.45 -6.70 -6.97
N LEU A 38 5.72 -5.53 -6.38
CA LEU A 38 4.84 -4.37 -6.52
C LEU A 38 4.92 -3.72 -7.91
N ALA A 39 6.11 -3.60 -8.51
CA ALA A 39 6.31 -3.00 -9.83
C ALA A 39 5.46 -3.63 -10.95
N PRO A 40 5.38 -4.97 -11.13
CA PRO A 40 4.51 -5.56 -12.15
C PRO A 40 3.02 -5.32 -11.85
N ILE A 41 2.60 -5.37 -10.59
CA ILE A 41 1.22 -5.03 -10.19
C ILE A 41 0.91 -3.57 -10.51
N ARG A 42 1.87 -2.68 -10.22
CA ARG A 42 1.80 -1.25 -10.52
C ARG A 42 1.76 -0.98 -12.03
N LYS A 43 2.36 -1.84 -12.87
CA LYS A 43 2.20 -1.76 -14.34
C LYS A 43 0.80 -2.19 -14.81
N LEU A 44 0.18 -3.15 -14.14
CA LEU A 44 -1.17 -3.64 -14.46
C LEU A 44 -2.26 -2.69 -13.97
N VAL A 45 -2.05 -2.11 -12.78
CA VAL A 45 -2.93 -1.14 -12.16
C VAL A 45 -2.13 0.13 -11.83
N PRO A 46 -1.91 0.99 -12.84
CA PRO A 46 -1.08 2.17 -12.67
C PRO A 46 -1.66 3.16 -11.64
N PRO A 47 -0.88 3.63 -10.65
CA PRO A 47 -1.32 4.57 -9.62
C PRO A 47 -1.83 5.89 -10.20
N GLU A 48 -1.36 6.30 -11.39
CA GLU A 48 -1.90 7.46 -12.10
C GLU A 48 -3.40 7.32 -12.42
N LYS A 49 -3.91 6.09 -12.54
CA LYS A 49 -5.34 5.80 -12.71
C LYS A 49 -6.11 5.80 -11.39
N LEU A 50 -5.43 5.95 -10.25
CA LEU A 50 -5.96 5.88 -8.88
C LEU A 50 -5.57 7.10 -8.05
N ALA A 51 -5.56 8.28 -8.66
CA ALA A 51 -5.24 9.55 -8.01
C ALA A 51 -3.83 9.59 -7.37
N GLY A 52 -2.86 8.90 -7.97
CA GLY A 52 -1.47 8.82 -7.48
C GLY A 52 -1.31 7.86 -6.29
N MET A 53 -2.38 7.14 -5.96
CA MET A 53 -2.47 6.34 -4.76
C MET A 53 -2.09 4.87 -5.11
N ASP A 54 -0.96 4.39 -4.57
CA ASP A 54 -0.43 3.06 -4.91
C ASP A 54 -1.20 1.95 -4.19
N ILE A 55 -2.20 1.37 -4.86
CA ILE A 55 -2.94 0.21 -4.34
C ILE A 55 -2.23 -1.12 -4.60
N SER A 56 -1.06 -1.13 -5.27
CA SER A 56 -0.33 -2.37 -5.53
C SER A 56 -0.06 -3.20 -4.27
N PRO A 57 0.19 -2.62 -3.07
CA PRO A 57 0.32 -3.39 -1.84
C PRO A 57 -0.97 -4.12 -1.46
N LEU A 58 -2.15 -3.50 -1.65
CA LEU A 58 -3.44 -4.13 -1.35
C LEU A 58 -3.69 -5.32 -2.27
N ILE A 59 -3.38 -5.18 -3.56
CA ILE A 59 -3.51 -6.26 -4.55
C ILE A 59 -2.51 -7.38 -4.23
N ALA A 60 -1.26 -7.05 -3.92
CA ALA A 60 -0.25 -8.04 -3.55
C ALA A 60 -0.70 -8.84 -2.32
N ILE A 61 -1.19 -8.16 -1.28
CA ILE A 61 -1.73 -8.79 -0.07
C ILE A 61 -2.91 -9.71 -0.39
N PHE A 62 -3.83 -9.27 -1.25
CA PHE A 62 -4.96 -10.09 -1.68
C PHE A 62 -4.51 -11.35 -2.42
N LEU A 63 -3.58 -11.22 -3.39
CA LEU A 63 -3.04 -12.35 -4.13
C LEU A 63 -2.31 -13.35 -3.23
N ILE A 64 -1.54 -12.87 -2.25
CA ILE A 64 -0.86 -13.71 -1.27
C ILE A 64 -1.89 -14.50 -0.45
N GLN A 65 -2.95 -13.85 0.05
CA GLN A 65 -4.01 -14.53 0.81
C GLN A 65 -4.72 -15.60 -0.01
N VAL A 66 -5.03 -15.29 -1.27
CA VAL A 66 -5.63 -16.24 -2.21
C VAL A 66 -4.69 -17.44 -2.42
N LEU A 67 -3.42 -17.21 -2.73
CA LEU A 67 -2.44 -18.27 -2.93
C LEU A 67 -2.26 -19.14 -1.68
N GLN A 68 -2.20 -18.54 -0.49
CA GLN A 68 -2.14 -19.28 0.77
C GLN A 68 -3.38 -20.16 0.95
N HIS A 69 -4.57 -19.62 0.69
CA HIS A 69 -5.81 -20.39 0.82
C HIS A 69 -5.90 -21.58 -0.15
N PHE A 70 -5.24 -21.50 -1.31
CA PHE A 70 -5.22 -22.61 -2.28
C PHE A 70 -4.11 -23.63 -2.03
N LEU A 71 -3.02 -23.26 -1.34
CA LEU A 71 -1.87 -24.12 -1.09
C LEU A 71 -1.95 -24.90 0.23
N TYR A 72 -2.88 -24.54 1.11
CA TYR A 72 -3.17 -25.20 2.39
C TYR A 72 -4.62 -25.69 2.42
#